data_AF-A0A7S4V375-F1
#
_entry.id   AF-A0A7S4V375-F1
#
_cell.length_a   1.000
_cell.length_b   1.000
_cell.length_c   1.000
_cell.angle_alpha   90.00
_cell.angle_beta   90.00
_cell.angle_gamma   90.00
#
_symmetry.space_group_name_H-M   'P 1'
#
loop_
_entity.id
_entity.type
_entity.pdbx_description
1 polymer ?
#
loop_
_entity_poly.entity_id
_entity_poly.type
_entity_poly.pdbx_seq_one_letter_code
_entity_poly.pdbx_strand_id
1 'polypeptide(L)'
;RQVEVALTAWGFEAGSGPQFDLVIDDGLHTPEAQLATLGNLFPYVAPGGLYVVEDINVGKRVFMRADKALSRIVGNSTCFFVDNFVNETTGKPRHGSALLVIRKALV
;
A
#
# COMPACT_ATOMS: atom_id res chain seq x y z
N ARG A 1 -1.08 15.40 6.68
CA ARG A 1 -1.68 15.99 7.91
C ARG A 1 -2.18 14.97 8.93
N GLN A 2 -2.89 13.87 8.58
CA GLN A 2 -3.29 12.85 9.58
C GLN A 2 -2.12 12.00 10.10
N VAL A 3 -1.22 11.59 9.21
CA VAL A 3 -0.04 10.77 9.57
C VAL A 3 0.90 11.52 10.50
N GLU A 4 1.21 12.79 10.20
CA GLU A 4 2.05 13.64 11.05
C GLU A 4 1.48 13.76 12.46
N VAL A 5 0.15 13.92 12.59
CA VAL A 5 -0.53 13.96 13.89
C VAL A 5 -0.37 12.64 14.65
N ALA A 6 -0.55 11.50 13.99
CA ALA A 6 -0.37 10.18 14.62
C ALA A 6 1.09 9.96 15.04
N LEU A 7 2.04 10.30 14.17
CA LEU A 7 3.47 10.17 14.43
C LEU A 7 3.92 11.02 15.64
N THR A 8 3.48 12.28 15.70
CA THR A 8 3.75 13.14 16.85
C THR A 8 3.11 12.60 18.12
N ALA A 9 1.86 12.11 18.06
CA ALA A 9 1.20 11.49 19.22
C ALA A 9 1.92 10.23 19.72
N TRP A 10 2.61 9.51 18.83
CA TRP A 10 3.44 8.34 19.15
C TRP A 10 4.89 8.68 19.51
N GLY A 11 5.27 9.96 19.57
CA GLY A 11 6.60 10.40 20.02
C GLY A 11 7.67 10.48 18.94
N PHE A 12 7.32 10.45 17.65
CA PHE A 12 8.26 10.67 16.55
C PHE A 12 8.43 12.16 16.25
N GLU A 13 9.68 12.61 16.02
CA GLU A 13 9.95 14.01 15.67
C GLU A 13 9.48 14.36 14.25
N ALA A 14 8.60 15.36 14.16
CA ALA A 14 8.11 15.92 12.90
C ALA A 14 9.13 16.91 12.31
N GLY A 15 10.31 16.41 11.93
CA GLY A 15 11.35 17.19 11.25
C GLY A 15 11.89 16.51 10.00
N SER A 16 11.97 15.18 10.01
CA SER A 16 12.29 14.33 8.87
C SER A 16 11.24 13.23 8.63
N GLY A 17 10.23 13.11 9.50
CA GLY A 17 9.40 11.91 9.62
C GLY A 17 10.22 10.63 9.89
N PRO A 18 9.62 9.56 10.42
CA PRO A 18 10.21 8.25 10.29
C PRO A 18 10.21 7.86 8.81
N GLN A 19 11.31 7.26 8.34
CA GLN A 19 11.31 6.53 7.09
C GLN A 19 11.08 5.06 7.40
N PHE A 20 9.97 4.51 6.91
CA PHE A 20 9.62 3.11 7.11
C PHE A 20 10.31 2.24 6.08
N ASP A 21 11.06 1.24 6.52
CA ASP A 21 11.59 0.20 5.63
C ASP A 21 10.47 -0.67 5.04
N LEU A 22 9.38 -0.83 5.79
CA LEU A 22 8.20 -1.62 5.44
C LEU A 22 6.93 -0.97 5.99
N VAL A 23 5.92 -0.84 5.15
CA VAL A 23 4.53 -0.53 5.52
C VAL A 23 3.62 -1.64 5.00
N ILE A 24 2.68 -2.07 5.84
CA ILE A 24 1.62 -3.03 5.47
C ILE A 24 0.27 -2.35 5.71
N ASP A 25 -0.52 -2.21 4.66
CA ASP A 25 -1.88 -1.65 4.66
C ASP A 25 -2.89 -2.79 4.66
N ASP A 26 -3.29 -3.17 5.87
CA ASP A 26 -4.33 -4.15 6.18
C ASP A 26 -5.55 -3.43 6.79
N GLY A 27 -5.94 -2.32 6.15
CA GLY A 27 -6.94 -1.39 6.66
C GLY A 27 -8.39 -1.72 6.27
N LEU A 28 -9.13 -0.70 5.81
CA LEU A 28 -10.58 -0.81 5.56
C LEU A 28 -10.96 -1.67 4.33
N HIS A 29 -9.99 -2.14 3.54
CA HIS A 29 -10.14 -2.93 2.30
C HIS A 29 -11.09 -2.35 1.23
N THR A 30 -11.53 -1.09 1.39
CA THR A 30 -12.17 -0.34 0.32
C THR A 30 -11.09 0.30 -0.56
N PRO A 31 -11.24 0.26 -1.89
CA PRO A 31 -10.24 0.86 -2.79
C PRO A 31 -9.94 2.34 -2.51
N GLU A 32 -10.96 3.12 -2.12
CA GLU A 32 -10.84 4.54 -1.79
C GLU A 32 -9.96 4.74 -0.54
N ALA A 33 -10.15 3.91 0.48
CA ALA A 33 -9.32 3.95 1.69
C ALA A 33 -7.88 3.50 1.41
N GLN A 34 -7.68 2.42 0.65
CA GLN A 34 -6.32 1.96 0.30
C GLN A 34 -5.55 3.03 -0.48
N LEU A 35 -6.20 3.71 -1.44
CA LEU A 35 -5.59 4.84 -2.15
C LEU A 35 -5.29 6.02 -1.23
N ALA A 36 -6.21 6.34 -0.31
CA ALA A 36 -6.01 7.43 0.64
C ALA A 36 -4.87 7.14 1.62
N THR A 37 -4.81 5.92 2.16
CA THR A 37 -3.74 5.48 3.06
C THR A 37 -2.40 5.47 2.34
N LEU A 38 -2.34 4.90 1.13
CA LEU A 38 -1.14 4.93 0.28
C LEU A 38 -0.66 6.37 0.04
N GLY A 39 -1.54 7.28 -0.35
CA GLY A 39 -1.19 8.69 -0.59
C GLY A 39 -0.66 9.41 0.65
N ASN A 40 -1.09 9.02 1.84
CA ASN A 40 -0.66 9.62 3.10
C ASN A 40 0.64 9.00 3.66
N LEU A 41 0.86 7.70 3.46
CA LEU A 41 1.97 6.96 4.07
C LEU A 41 3.16 6.76 3.14
N PHE A 42 2.95 6.65 1.82
CA PHE A 42 4.02 6.40 0.86
C PHE A 42 5.16 7.46 0.87
N PRO A 43 4.90 8.75 1.14
CA PRO A 43 5.98 9.75 1.31
C PRO A 43 6.97 9.37 2.42
N TYR A 44 6.51 8.67 3.46
CA TYR A 44 7.31 8.24 4.62
C TYR A 44 7.90 6.84 4.47
N VAL A 45 7.71 6.15 3.35
CA VAL A 45 8.48 4.92 3.07
C VAL A 45 9.92 5.32 2.74
N ALA A 46 10.90 4.61 3.26
CA ALA A 46 12.31 4.83 2.93
C ALA A 46 12.55 4.59 1.43
N PRO A 47 13.48 5.29 0.77
CA PRO A 47 13.90 4.91 -0.57
C PRO A 47 14.40 3.46 -0.59
N GLY A 48 13.89 2.65 -1.53
CA GLY A 48 14.15 1.20 -1.58
C GLY A 48 13.29 0.36 -0.64
N GLY A 49 12.56 0.98 0.29
CA GLY A 49 11.60 0.33 1.19
C GLY A 49 10.34 -0.17 0.49
N LEU A 50 9.53 -0.91 1.22
CA LEU A 50 8.35 -1.60 0.71
C LEU A 50 7.06 -1.02 1.28
N TYR A 51 6.04 -0.93 0.43
CA TYR A 51 4.65 -0.72 0.82
C TYR A 51 3.81 -1.89 0.30
N VAL A 52 3.11 -2.58 1.18
CA VAL A 52 2.27 -3.73 0.85
C VAL A 52 0.81 -3.35 1.11
N VAL A 53 -0.07 -3.56 0.13
CA VAL A 53 -1.53 -3.45 0.31
C VAL A 53 -2.10 -4.86 0.35
N GLU A 54 -2.80 -5.19 1.43
CA GLU A 54 -3.47 -6.48 1.60
C GLU A 54 -4.93 -6.45 1.10
N ASP A 55 -5.49 -7.65 0.91
CA ASP A 55 -6.89 -7.91 0.55
C ASP A 55 -7.43 -7.02 -0.58
N ILE A 56 -6.66 -6.96 -1.67
CA ILE A 56 -7.12 -6.32 -2.90
C ILE A 56 -8.19 -7.20 -3.55
N ASN A 57 -9.40 -6.66 -3.59
CA ASN A 57 -10.50 -7.29 -4.28
C ASN A 57 -10.39 -7.08 -5.80
N VAL A 58 -9.77 -8.06 -6.48
CA VAL A 58 -9.48 -8.09 -7.93
C VAL A 58 -10.73 -7.93 -8.81
N GLY A 59 -11.93 -8.22 -8.27
CA GLY A 59 -13.20 -8.05 -8.98
C GLY A 59 -13.67 -6.60 -9.13
N LYS A 60 -13.04 -5.63 -8.46
CA LYS A 60 -13.45 -4.22 -8.55
C LYS A 60 -12.66 -3.49 -9.64
N ARG A 61 -13.40 -2.86 -10.57
CA ARG A 61 -12.89 -1.94 -11.63
C ARG A 61 -12.01 -0.79 -11.10
N VAL A 62 -11.89 -0.63 -9.78
CA VAL A 62 -11.15 0.48 -9.18
C VAL A 62 -9.66 0.35 -9.43
N PHE A 63 -9.00 -0.81 -9.35
CA PHE A 63 -7.55 -0.87 -9.65
C PHE A 63 -7.24 -0.56 -11.12
N MET A 64 -8.07 -1.02 -12.06
CA MET A 64 -7.96 -0.64 -13.48
C MET A 64 -8.20 0.86 -13.74
N ARG A 65 -9.00 1.54 -12.91
CA ARG A 65 -9.23 2.99 -12.99
C ARG A 65 -8.26 3.81 -12.14
N ALA A 66 -7.68 3.18 -11.13
CA ALA A 66 -6.76 3.76 -10.17
C ALA A 66 -5.33 3.80 -10.70
N ASP A 67 -5.02 3.16 -11.83
CA ASP A 67 -3.68 3.20 -12.43
C ASP A 67 -3.11 4.63 -12.54
N LYS A 68 -3.93 5.60 -12.95
CA LYS A 68 -3.53 7.02 -13.02
C LYS A 68 -3.38 7.69 -11.64
N ALA A 69 -4.13 7.27 -10.63
CA ALA A 69 -4.01 7.80 -9.27
C ALA A 69 -2.81 7.17 -8.56
N LEU A 70 -2.64 5.86 -8.71
CA LEU A 70 -1.52 5.06 -8.23
C LEU A 70 -0.21 5.61 -8.79
N SER A 71 -0.08 5.74 -10.12
CA SER A 71 1.13 6.29 -10.76
C SER A 71 1.49 7.70 -10.30
N ARG A 72 0.51 8.55 -9.95
CA ARG A 72 0.79 9.87 -9.35
C ARG A 72 1.37 9.79 -7.94
N ILE A 73 1.01 8.76 -7.17
CA ILE A 73 1.49 8.56 -5.81
C ILE A 73 2.84 7.85 -5.82
N VAL A 74 2.96 6.77 -6.61
CA VAL A 74 4.13 5.88 -6.58
C VAL A 74 5.23 6.29 -7.56
N GLY A 75 4.93 7.13 -8.55
CA GLY A 75 5.89 7.63 -9.52
C GLY A 75 6.53 6.51 -10.34
N ASN A 76 7.87 6.47 -10.37
CA ASN A 76 8.68 5.46 -11.05
C ASN A 76 8.95 4.20 -10.20
N SER A 77 8.27 4.06 -9.05
CA SER A 77 8.43 2.90 -8.17
C SER A 77 7.96 1.61 -8.83
N THR A 78 8.63 0.51 -8.52
CA THR A 78 8.29 -0.82 -9.06
C THR A 78 7.10 -1.40 -8.31
N CYS A 79 6.10 -1.89 -9.05
CA CYS A 79 4.90 -2.52 -8.50
C CYS A 79 4.83 -4.00 -8.88
N PHE A 80 4.56 -4.86 -7.91
CA PHE A 80 4.32 -6.29 -8.09
C PHE A 80 2.91 -6.59 -7.61
N PHE A 81 2.09 -7.18 -8.48
CA PHE A 81 0.76 -7.64 -8.11
C PHE A 81 0.80 -9.17 -7.99
N VAL A 82 0.36 -9.66 -6.84
CA VAL A 82 0.29 -11.09 -6.54
C VAL A 82 -1.16 -11.43 -6.26
N ASP A 83 -1.73 -12.30 -7.06
CA ASP A 83 -3.10 -12.77 -6.95
C ASP A 83 -3.18 -14.30 -6.94
N ASN A 84 -4.38 -14.84 -7.09
CA ASN A 84 -4.62 -16.29 -7.20
C ASN A 84 -4.09 -17.09 -6.01
N PHE A 85 -4.11 -16.51 -4.80
CA PHE A 85 -3.80 -17.25 -3.59
C PHE A 85 -4.71 -18.46 -3.48
N VAL A 86 -4.12 -19.63 -3.29
CA VAL A 86 -4.86 -20.88 -3.13
C VAL A 86 -5.02 -21.16 -1.64
N ASN A 87 -6.22 -21.55 -1.23
CA ASN A 87 -6.40 -22.07 0.12
C ASN A 87 -5.77 -23.47 0.18
N GLU A 88 -4.68 -23.61 0.94
CA GLU A 88 -3.89 -24.86 1.03
C GLU A 88 -4.70 -26.07 1.50
N THR A 89 -5.75 -25.86 2.30
CA THR A 89 -6.62 -26.94 2.80
C THR A 89 -7.61 -27.42 1.74
N THR A 90 -8.12 -26.52 0.89
CA THR A 90 -9.22 -26.82 -0.05
C THR A 90 -8.78 -26.88 -1.50
N GLY A 91 -7.57 -26.42 -1.84
CA GLY A 91 -7.06 -26.30 -3.20
C GLY A 91 -7.81 -25.26 -4.06
N LYS A 92 -8.76 -24.53 -3.48
CA LYS A 92 -9.60 -23.56 -4.21
C LYS A 92 -8.96 -22.17 -4.17
N PRO A 93 -9.14 -21.35 -5.23
CA PRO A 93 -8.75 -19.94 -5.20
C PRO A 93 -9.44 -19.20 -4.05
N ARG A 94 -8.66 -18.46 -3.25
CA ARG A 94 -9.18 -17.48 -2.32
C ARG A 94 -9.71 -16.30 -3.12
N HIS A 95 -11.01 -16.08 -3.03
CA HIS A 95 -11.64 -14.93 -3.65
C HIS A 95 -11.33 -13.68 -2.80
N GLY A 96 -10.90 -12.59 -3.45
CA GLY A 96 -10.72 -11.30 -2.79
C GLY A 96 -9.39 -11.10 -2.06
N SER A 97 -8.47 -12.05 -2.13
CA SER A 97 -7.13 -11.91 -1.57
C SER A 97 -6.17 -11.67 -2.73
N ALA A 98 -5.68 -10.45 -2.87
CA ALA A 98 -4.52 -10.14 -3.69
C ALA A 98 -3.64 -9.14 -2.94
N LEU A 99 -2.34 -9.19 -3.20
CA LEU A 99 -1.34 -8.29 -2.63
C LEU A 99 -0.84 -7.36 -3.73
N LEU A 100 -0.72 -6.07 -3.43
CA LEU A 100 0.09 -5.14 -4.21
C LEU A 100 1.32 -4.79 -3.38
N VAL A 101 2.50 -5.10 -3.91
CA VAL A 101 3.78 -4.75 -3.32
C VAL A 101 4.40 -3.63 -4.15
N ILE A 102 4.71 -2.53 -3.50
CA ILE A 102 5.35 -1.36 -4.12
C ILE A 102 6.72 -1.22 -3.50
N ARG A 103 7.77 -1.30 -4.32
CA ARG A 103 9.13 -0.97 -3.91
C ARG A 103 9.42 0.47 -4.28
N LYS A 104 9.60 1.33 -3.27
CA LYS A 104 9.87 2.75 -3.48
C LYS A 104 11.20 2.93 -4.22
N ALA A 105 11.21 3.80 -5.22
CA ALA A 105 12.43 4.14 -5.94
C ALA A 105 13.50 4.71 -4.99
N LEU A 106 14.78 4.51 -5.34
CA LEU A 106 15.91 4.90 -4.50
C LEU A 106 16.12 6.42 -4.48
N VAL A 107 16.01 7.06 -5.65
CA VAL A 107 15.80 8.49 -5.95
C VAL A 107 15.85 8.62 -7.46
#